data_AF-A0A952QM82-F1
#
_entry.id   AF-A0A952QM82-F1
#
_cell.length_a   1.000
_cell.length_b   1.000
_cell.length_c   1.000
_cell.angle_alpha   90.00
_cell.angle_beta   90.00
_cell.angle_gamma   90.00
#
_symmetry.space_group_name_H-M   'P 1'
#
loop_
_entity.id
_entity.type
_entity.pdbx_description
1 polymer ?
#
loop_
_entity_poly.entity_id
_entity_poly.type
_entity_poly.pdbx_seq_one_letter_code
_entity_poly.pdbx_strand_id
1 'polypeptide(L)'
;MNATKARDFFSAYYEGELGGGIKEAFERALLDDPDLKAEYEEFCATMSLLEEPAPDVEIPVDLHEKIMARLDLQAWEEKQNQKVSFWGQWRLALVGGIAAIAVIATVASLNNRAGENSIATPVPIPGQAKPAAEYVDLVADGKSLSISIRNGKNATYSLRDIADNSELGKIDVVGGKVMQSLQIESQTARAYGVFDNRNGEKLVIALPGSQQGEELKGSGNVLDLAVAIAGTFRTPIIVRAKDRDKLYSWDFDTSDDTAAISTKLNPQSLSISVREDGISILNSN
;
A
#
# COMPACT_ATOMS: atom_id res chain seq x y z
N MET A 1 1.68 -33.80 11.17
CA MET A 1 2.04 -32.59 10.41
C MET A 1 2.93 -33.01 9.25
N ASN A 2 2.94 -32.33 8.10
CA ASN A 2 3.86 -32.68 7.00
C ASN A 2 5.17 -31.89 7.12
N ALA A 3 6.26 -32.38 6.51
CA ALA A 3 7.59 -31.78 6.60
C ALA A 3 7.62 -30.31 6.14
N THR A 4 6.92 -29.98 5.04
CA THR A 4 6.86 -28.60 4.54
C THR A 4 6.26 -27.63 5.56
N LYS A 5 5.15 -28.00 6.20
CA LYS A 5 4.51 -27.15 7.21
C LYS A 5 5.32 -27.08 8.50
N ALA A 6 6.12 -28.10 8.80
CA ALA A 6 7.04 -28.07 9.93
C ALA A 6 8.13 -27.02 9.73
N ARG A 7 8.69 -26.87 8.51
CA ARG A 7 9.71 -25.87 8.19
C ARG A 7 9.26 -24.44 8.47
N ASP A 8 7.99 -24.13 8.22
CA ASP A 8 7.41 -22.81 8.51
C ASP A 8 7.46 -22.44 10.02
N PHE A 9 7.65 -23.44 10.91
CA PHE A 9 7.70 -23.27 12.36
C PHE A 9 9.12 -23.30 12.95
N PHE A 10 10.18 -23.39 12.14
CA PHE A 10 11.55 -23.48 12.65
C PHE A 10 11.95 -22.27 13.50
N SER A 11 11.73 -21.04 13.01
CA SER A 11 12.06 -19.80 13.75
C SER A 11 11.26 -19.70 15.06
N ALA A 12 9.94 -19.86 14.97
CA ALA A 12 9.06 -19.72 16.13
C ALA A 12 9.28 -20.80 17.20
N TYR A 13 9.74 -22.00 16.83
CA TYR A 13 10.12 -23.03 17.79
C TYR A 13 11.52 -22.76 18.40
N TYR A 14 12.49 -22.32 17.60
CA TYR A 14 13.83 -21.92 18.08
C TYR A 14 13.75 -20.77 19.09
N GLU A 15 12.90 -19.78 18.82
CA GLU A 15 12.67 -18.61 19.69
C GLU A 15 11.77 -18.91 20.90
N GLY A 16 11.21 -20.13 21.00
CA GLY A 16 10.34 -20.53 22.10
C GLY A 16 8.92 -19.95 22.06
N GLU A 17 8.52 -19.37 20.93
CA GLU A 17 7.19 -18.78 20.72
C GLU A 17 6.10 -19.82 20.41
N LEU A 18 6.48 -21.06 20.08
CA LEU A 18 5.53 -22.13 19.80
C LEU A 18 4.80 -22.61 21.07
N GLY A 19 3.51 -22.33 21.15
CA GLY A 19 2.65 -22.74 22.28
C GLY A 19 1.79 -23.99 22.02
N GLY A 20 1.45 -24.68 23.10
CA GLY A 20 0.37 -25.67 23.16
C GLY A 20 0.52 -26.86 22.21
N GLY A 21 -0.60 -27.32 21.63
CA GLY A 21 -0.63 -28.52 20.79
C GLY A 21 0.15 -28.43 19.48
N ILE A 22 0.51 -27.21 19.02
CA ILE A 22 1.36 -27.05 17.83
C ILE A 22 2.79 -27.47 18.14
N LYS A 23 3.27 -27.15 19.35
CA LYS A 23 4.61 -27.55 19.83
C LYS A 23 4.74 -29.07 19.88
N GLU A 24 3.77 -29.75 20.50
CA GLU A 24 3.76 -31.21 20.58
C GLU A 24 3.67 -31.88 19.19
N ALA A 25 2.90 -31.28 18.27
CA ALA A 25 2.79 -31.78 16.90
C ALA A 25 4.08 -31.59 16.08
N PHE A 26 4.82 -30.51 16.35
CA PHE A 26 6.14 -30.24 15.75
C PHE A 26 7.22 -31.18 16.31
N GLU A 27 7.30 -31.34 17.63
CA GLU A 27 8.21 -32.27 18.27
C GLU A 27 7.99 -33.72 17.79
N ARG A 28 6.72 -34.12 17.66
CA ARG A 28 6.39 -35.44 17.09
C ARG A 28 6.86 -35.57 15.64
N ALA A 29 6.71 -34.52 14.82
CA ALA A 29 7.17 -34.55 13.43
C ALA A 29 8.71 -34.66 13.35
N LEU A 30 9.46 -34.02 14.25
CA LEU A 30 10.92 -34.17 14.34
C LEU A 30 11.35 -35.57 14.81
N LEU A 31 10.53 -36.25 15.61
CA LEU A 31 10.79 -37.63 16.03
C LEU A 31 10.49 -38.64 14.93
N ASP A 32 9.44 -38.40 14.16
CA ASP A 32 8.97 -39.31 13.10
C ASP A 32 9.83 -39.23 11.82
N ASP A 33 10.48 -38.09 11.57
CA ASP A 33 11.24 -37.83 10.34
C ASP A 33 12.70 -37.39 10.65
N PRO A 34 13.70 -38.28 10.46
CA PRO A 34 15.09 -37.99 10.78
C PRO A 34 15.72 -36.95 9.85
N ASP A 35 15.26 -36.83 8.61
CA ASP A 35 15.79 -35.84 7.65
C ASP A 35 15.34 -34.44 8.04
N LEU A 36 14.05 -34.29 8.41
CA LEU A 36 13.52 -33.03 8.94
C LEU A 36 14.23 -32.60 10.22
N LYS A 37 14.59 -33.56 11.08
CA LYS A 37 15.38 -33.29 12.29
C LYS A 37 16.77 -32.77 11.96
N ALA A 38 17.46 -33.40 11.00
CA ALA A 38 18.77 -32.94 10.56
C ALA A 38 18.72 -31.51 9.98
N GLU A 39 17.69 -31.19 9.18
CA GLU A 39 17.48 -29.84 8.66
C GLU A 39 17.25 -28.81 9.79
N TYR A 40 16.46 -29.18 10.81
CA TYR A 40 16.24 -28.30 11.97
C TYR A 40 17.53 -28.07 12.80
N GLU A 41 18.36 -29.10 12.96
CA GLU A 41 19.67 -28.98 13.62
C GLU A 41 20.63 -28.07 12.85
N GLU A 42 20.66 -28.16 11.51
CA GLU A 42 21.44 -27.26 10.65
C GLU A 42 20.96 -25.80 10.75
N PHE A 43 19.63 -25.60 10.78
CA PHE A 43 19.04 -24.29 11.04
C PHE A 43 19.50 -23.71 12.38
N CYS A 44 19.46 -24.50 13.46
CA CYS A 44 19.91 -24.06 14.78
C CYS A 44 21.40 -23.68 14.80
N ALA A 45 22.24 -24.47 14.13
CA ALA A 45 23.68 -24.18 14.00
C ALA A 45 23.93 -22.86 13.26
N THR A 46 23.15 -22.59 12.20
CA THR A 46 23.24 -21.34 11.44
C THR A 46 22.79 -20.14 12.29
N MET A 47 21.71 -20.27 13.05
CA MET A 47 21.23 -19.20 13.93
C MET A 47 22.23 -18.91 15.05
N SER A 48 22.83 -19.94 15.65
CA SER A 48 23.87 -19.77 16.65
C SER A 48 25.11 -19.05 16.12
N LEU A 49 25.46 -19.25 14.83
CA LEU A 49 26.57 -18.53 14.19
C LEU A 49 26.25 -17.03 14.00
N LEU A 50 24.98 -16.69 13.75
CA LEU A 50 24.53 -15.31 13.62
C LEU A 50 24.39 -14.59 14.97
N GLU A 51 24.16 -15.35 16.04
CA GLU A 51 24.14 -14.84 17.41
C GLU A 51 25.54 -14.58 17.98
N GLU A 52 26.61 -15.07 17.33
CA GLU A 52 27.96 -14.72 17.75
C GLU A 52 28.08 -13.19 17.72
N PRO A 53 28.43 -12.57 18.87
CA PRO A 53 28.55 -11.12 18.94
C PRO A 53 29.55 -10.71 17.87
N ALA A 54 29.12 -9.81 16.98
CA ALA A 54 30.02 -9.20 16.02
C ALA A 54 31.29 -8.74 16.78
N PRO A 55 32.49 -8.97 16.22
CA PRO A 55 33.73 -8.57 16.89
C PRO A 55 33.59 -7.11 17.31
N ASP A 56 33.98 -6.80 18.54
CA ASP A 56 33.84 -5.47 19.14
C ASP A 56 34.52 -4.45 18.22
N VAL A 57 33.73 -3.82 17.36
CA VAL A 57 34.22 -2.82 16.42
C VAL A 57 34.42 -1.58 17.25
N GLU A 58 35.68 -1.21 17.46
CA GLU A 58 36.03 0.05 18.11
C GLU A 58 35.29 1.18 17.41
N ILE A 59 34.22 1.67 18.05
CA ILE A 59 33.44 2.78 17.55
C ILE A 59 34.40 3.97 17.54
N PRO A 60 34.66 4.59 16.37
CA PRO A 60 35.50 5.77 16.32
C PRO A 60 34.95 6.80 17.30
N VAL A 61 35.80 7.32 18.18
CA VAL A 61 35.41 8.28 19.24
C VAL A 61 34.70 9.52 18.69
N ASP A 62 34.93 9.83 17.41
CA ASP A 62 34.37 10.95 16.66
C ASP A 62 33.08 10.58 15.88
N LEU A 63 32.62 9.33 15.90
CA LEU A 63 31.43 8.91 15.15
C LEU A 63 30.18 9.62 15.66
N HIS A 64 30.04 9.71 16.99
CA HIS A 64 28.93 10.43 17.61
C HIS A 64 28.94 11.91 17.24
N GLU A 65 30.11 12.55 17.30
CA GLU A 65 30.28 13.95 16.90
C GLU A 65 29.96 14.18 15.41
N LYS A 66 30.41 13.28 14.52
CA LYS A 66 30.11 13.36 13.08
C LYS A 66 28.62 13.17 12.78
N ILE A 67 27.94 12.27 13.49
CA ILE A 67 26.49 12.06 13.36
C ILE A 67 25.74 13.30 13.84
N MET A 68 26.10 13.82 15.02
CA MET A 68 25.50 15.03 15.57
C MET A 68 25.74 16.24 14.67
N ALA A 69 26.95 16.42 14.15
CA ALA A 69 27.27 17.50 13.22
C ALA A 69 26.46 17.40 11.91
N ARG A 70 26.19 16.18 11.40
CA ARG A 70 25.32 15.99 10.23
C ARG A 70 23.85 16.25 10.53
N LEU A 71 23.36 15.83 11.70
CA LEU A 71 21.99 16.10 12.14
C LEU A 71 21.77 17.61 12.35
N ASP A 72 22.72 18.29 12.98
CA ASP A 72 22.68 19.75 13.16
C ASP A 72 22.74 20.48 11.82
N LEU A 73 23.57 20.01 10.87
CA LEU A 73 23.61 20.56 9.52
C LEU A 73 22.26 20.39 8.81
N GLN A 74 21.64 19.21 8.88
CA GLN A 74 20.31 18.97 8.32
C GLN A 74 19.24 19.83 8.98
N ALA A 75 19.25 19.94 10.31
CA ALA A 75 18.31 20.78 11.04
C ALA A 75 18.50 22.28 10.71
N TRP A 76 19.74 22.70 10.46
CA TRP A 76 20.07 24.06 10.04
C TRP A 76 19.65 24.32 8.58
N GLU A 77 19.90 23.38 7.67
CA GLU A 77 19.44 23.45 6.27
C GLU A 77 17.91 23.44 6.17
N GLU A 78 17.21 22.64 6.98
CA GLU A 78 15.76 22.65 7.07
C GLU A 78 15.24 24.00 7.58
N LYS A 79 15.89 24.60 8.59
CA LYS A 79 15.52 25.94 9.09
C LYS A 79 15.79 27.03 8.07
N GLN A 80 16.86 26.95 7.28
CA GLN A 80 17.12 27.92 6.21
C GLN A 80 16.21 27.73 5.00
N ASN A 81 15.85 26.49 4.64
CA ASN A 81 14.97 26.18 3.51
C ASN A 81 13.48 26.22 3.86
N GLN A 82 13.12 26.32 5.14
CA GLN A 82 11.80 26.77 5.58
C GLN A 82 11.64 28.26 5.27
N LYS A 83 11.49 28.60 3.98
CA LYS A 83 10.74 29.78 3.59
C LYS A 83 9.40 29.65 4.30
N VAL A 84 9.11 30.60 5.18
CA VAL A 84 7.92 30.64 6.03
C VAL A 84 6.69 30.62 5.12
N SER A 85 6.24 29.42 4.77
CA SER A 85 5.02 29.22 4.01
C SER A 85 3.89 29.49 4.99
N PHE A 86 3.28 30.66 4.82
CA PHE A 86 2.10 31.14 5.54
C PHE A 86 0.98 30.09 5.68
N TRP A 87 1.00 29.03 4.85
CA TRP A 87 0.10 27.88 4.90
C TRP A 87 0.34 26.87 6.03
N GLY A 88 1.51 26.86 6.69
CA GLY A 88 1.82 25.89 7.75
C GLY A 88 1.12 26.15 9.09
N GLN A 89 0.64 27.37 9.33
CA GLN A 89 0.04 27.75 10.62
C GLN A 89 -1.42 27.29 10.79
N TRP A 90 -2.14 26.99 9.70
CA TRP A 90 -3.57 26.69 9.80
C TRP A 90 -3.82 25.23 10.19
N ARG A 91 -2.86 24.33 9.91
CA ARG A 91 -2.91 22.92 10.34
C ARG A 91 -2.71 22.73 11.83
N LEU A 92 -2.06 23.67 12.53
CA LEU A 92 -1.84 23.60 13.98
C LEU A 92 -3.07 23.99 14.81
N ALA A 93 -4.14 24.51 14.20
CA ALA A 93 -5.41 24.76 14.88
C ALA A 93 -6.33 23.52 14.93
N LEU A 94 -6.00 22.43 14.22
CA LEU A 94 -6.84 21.22 14.10
C LEU A 94 -6.25 19.96 14.74
N VAL A 95 -5.08 20.05 15.40
CA VAL A 95 -4.46 18.92 16.14
C VAL A 95 -4.66 19.11 17.64
N GLY A 96 -5.90 19.42 18.03
CA GLY A 96 -6.34 19.63 19.40
C GLY A 96 -7.56 18.76 19.70
N GLY A 97 -7.46 17.45 19.50
CA GLY A 97 -8.49 16.50 19.90
C GLY A 97 -8.69 15.38 18.88
N ILE A 98 -8.05 14.24 19.15
CA ILE A 98 -8.64 12.89 19.17
C ILE A 98 -7.52 12.00 19.71
N ALA A 99 -7.54 11.80 21.03
CA ALA A 99 -6.99 10.61 21.65
C ALA A 99 -8.12 9.58 21.71
N ALA A 100 -7.78 8.31 21.47
CA ALA A 100 -8.65 7.12 21.45
C ALA A 100 -9.47 6.91 20.17
N ILE A 101 -8.96 6.05 19.28
CA ILE A 101 -9.50 4.72 18.96
C ILE A 101 -8.36 3.99 18.21
N ALA A 102 -7.57 3.23 18.95
CA ALA A 102 -6.77 2.14 18.40
C ALA A 102 -7.41 0.86 18.94
N VAL A 103 -7.47 -0.16 18.08
CA VAL A 103 -8.03 -1.51 18.26
C VAL A 103 -9.34 -1.69 17.47
N ILE A 104 -9.32 -2.75 16.64
CA ILE A 104 -10.32 -3.31 15.73
C ILE A 104 -10.26 -2.80 14.27
N ALA A 105 -9.41 -3.43 13.43
CA ALA A 105 -9.73 -3.71 12.02
C ALA A 105 -8.76 -4.68 11.30
N THR A 106 -8.23 -5.73 11.94
CA THR A 106 -7.37 -6.75 11.27
C THR A 106 -8.13 -7.85 10.51
N VAL A 107 -9.39 -7.65 10.07
CA VAL A 107 -10.17 -8.72 9.41
C VAL A 107 -10.82 -8.32 8.06
N ALA A 108 -10.71 -7.07 7.59
CA ALA A 108 -11.44 -6.65 6.39
C ALA A 108 -10.68 -6.76 5.04
N SER A 109 -9.43 -7.26 5.00
CA SER A 109 -8.66 -7.32 3.74
C SER A 109 -8.80 -8.63 2.94
N LEU A 110 -9.56 -9.62 3.43
CA LEU A 110 -9.74 -10.91 2.74
C LEU A 110 -11.04 -11.03 1.93
N ASN A 111 -11.98 -10.09 2.03
CA ASN A 111 -13.31 -10.26 1.44
C ASN A 111 -13.54 -9.63 0.05
N ASN A 112 -12.56 -8.94 -0.55
CA ASN A 112 -12.70 -8.43 -1.92
C ASN A 112 -12.07 -9.34 -2.99
N ARG A 113 -12.23 -10.65 -2.83
CA ARG A 113 -12.08 -11.66 -3.90
C ARG A 113 -13.46 -12.00 -4.49
N ALA A 114 -14.16 -11.01 -5.01
CA ALA A 114 -15.40 -11.22 -5.76
C ALA A 114 -15.15 -10.86 -7.24
N GLY A 115 -14.75 -11.86 -8.03
CA GLY A 115 -14.51 -11.64 -9.46
C GLY A 115 -13.85 -12.76 -10.25
N GLU A 116 -13.81 -14.00 -9.78
CA GLU A 116 -13.64 -15.20 -10.62
C GLU A 116 -13.90 -16.42 -9.74
N ASN A 117 -14.81 -17.30 -10.15
CA ASN A 117 -15.08 -18.57 -9.48
C ASN A 117 -13.88 -19.51 -9.66
N SER A 118 -12.79 -19.28 -8.92
CA SER A 118 -11.74 -20.27 -8.73
C SER A 118 -12.16 -21.18 -7.57
N ILE A 119 -12.71 -22.34 -7.94
CA ILE A 119 -12.90 -23.46 -7.04
C ILE A 119 -11.51 -23.82 -6.49
N ALA A 120 -11.26 -23.51 -5.22
CA ALA A 120 -10.04 -23.90 -4.54
C ALA A 120 -10.13 -25.41 -4.23
N THR A 121 -9.65 -26.25 -5.15
CA THR A 121 -9.38 -27.65 -4.85
C THR A 121 -8.12 -27.72 -3.97
N PRO A 122 -8.17 -28.33 -2.77
CA PRO A 122 -7.03 -28.37 -1.84
C PRO A 122 -5.95 -29.40 -2.23
N VAL A 123 -5.93 -29.86 -3.50
CA VAL A 123 -4.89 -30.75 -4.01
C VAL A 123 -4.01 -29.91 -4.94
N PRO A 124 -2.81 -29.46 -4.50
CA PRO A 124 -1.86 -28.84 -5.41
C PRO A 124 -1.44 -29.91 -6.43
N ILE A 125 -1.87 -29.76 -7.68
CA ILE A 125 -1.36 -30.55 -8.80
C ILE A 125 0.06 -30.05 -9.06
N PRO A 126 1.11 -30.86 -8.85
CA PRO A 126 2.48 -30.47 -9.17
C PRO A 126 2.56 -30.15 -10.67
N GLY A 127 2.94 -28.92 -11.02
CA GLY A 127 3.14 -28.49 -12.41
C GLY A 127 2.14 -27.47 -12.98
N GLN A 128 1.12 -27.06 -12.23
CA GLN A 128 0.19 -25.98 -12.65
C GLN A 128 0.08 -24.86 -11.62
N ALA A 129 1.21 -24.26 -11.23
CA ALA A 129 1.15 -22.98 -10.55
C ALA A 129 0.61 -21.94 -11.55
N LYS A 130 -0.68 -21.56 -11.40
CA LYS A 130 -1.27 -20.43 -12.13
C LYS A 130 -0.31 -19.24 -11.92
N PRO A 131 0.24 -18.63 -12.99
CA PRO A 131 1.14 -17.51 -12.82
C PRO A 131 0.47 -16.48 -11.92
N ALA A 132 1.19 -16.02 -10.89
CA ALA A 132 0.67 -15.01 -9.99
C ALA A 132 0.21 -13.82 -10.83
N ALA A 133 -1.04 -13.41 -10.65
CA ALA A 133 -1.57 -12.28 -11.39
C ALA A 133 -0.69 -11.05 -11.12
N GLU A 134 -0.46 -10.26 -12.16
CA GLU A 134 0.22 -8.99 -12.07
C GLU A 134 -0.72 -7.98 -11.41
N TYR A 135 -0.23 -7.29 -10.38
CA TYR A 135 -1.01 -6.29 -9.65
C TYR A 135 -0.31 -4.94 -9.71
N VAL A 136 -1.00 -3.95 -10.27
CA VAL A 136 -0.58 -2.54 -10.26
C VAL A 136 -1.37 -1.83 -9.17
N ASP A 137 -0.67 -1.15 -8.27
CA ASP A 137 -1.27 -0.46 -7.13
C ASP A 137 -0.63 0.91 -6.91
N LEU A 138 -1.29 1.77 -6.15
CA LEU A 138 -0.76 3.06 -5.70
C LEU A 138 -0.32 2.93 -4.24
N VAL A 139 0.84 3.49 -3.91
CA VAL A 139 1.42 3.49 -2.57
C VAL A 139 1.85 4.90 -2.22
N ALA A 140 1.43 5.39 -1.06
CA ALA A 140 1.85 6.68 -0.53
C ALA A 140 3.02 6.51 0.45
N ASP A 141 4.08 7.31 0.27
CA ASP A 141 5.27 7.35 1.14
C ASP A 141 5.31 8.67 1.95
N GLY A 142 4.15 9.13 2.41
CA GLY A 142 3.96 10.36 3.19
C GLY A 142 4.16 11.68 2.43
N LYS A 143 5.14 11.75 1.51
CA LYS A 143 5.47 12.95 0.70
C LYS A 143 5.22 12.76 -0.79
N SER A 144 5.18 11.53 -1.27
CA SER A 144 5.00 11.21 -2.69
C SER A 144 4.07 10.01 -2.88
N LEU A 145 3.43 9.97 -4.05
CA LEU A 145 2.70 8.81 -4.53
C LEU A 145 3.59 8.06 -5.51
N SER A 146 3.71 6.76 -5.27
CA SER A 146 4.44 5.84 -6.15
C SER A 146 3.48 4.76 -6.64
N ILE A 147 3.67 4.33 -7.87
CA ILE A 147 3.00 3.13 -8.36
C ILE A 147 3.86 1.94 -7.93
N SER A 148 3.24 0.90 -7.40
CA SER A 148 3.89 -0.35 -7.02
C SER A 148 3.33 -1.49 -7.87
N ILE A 149 4.22 -2.32 -8.42
CA ILE A 149 3.83 -3.39 -9.34
C ILE A 149 4.35 -4.72 -8.77
N ARG A 150 3.44 -5.59 -8.34
CA ARG A 150 3.76 -6.89 -7.76
C ARG A 150 3.62 -7.99 -8.81
N ASN A 151 4.58 -8.92 -8.81
CA ASN A 151 4.66 -10.04 -9.77
C ASN A 151 4.78 -9.62 -11.24
N GLY A 152 5.13 -8.35 -11.51
CA GLY A 152 5.33 -7.85 -12.86
C GLY A 152 6.63 -8.38 -13.47
N LYS A 153 6.58 -8.79 -14.74
CA LYS A 153 7.79 -8.96 -15.55
C LYS A 153 8.37 -7.59 -15.89
N ASN A 154 9.55 -7.57 -16.50
CA ASN A 154 10.07 -6.33 -17.07
C ASN A 154 9.03 -5.76 -18.05
N ALA A 155 8.48 -4.60 -17.74
CA ALA A 155 7.36 -4.01 -18.45
C ALA A 155 7.41 -2.48 -18.34
N THR A 156 6.97 -1.81 -19.40
CA THR A 156 6.81 -0.36 -19.43
C THR A 156 5.33 -0.04 -19.38
N TYR A 157 4.95 0.82 -18.44
CA TYR A 157 3.60 1.34 -18.31
C TYR A 157 3.57 2.80 -18.74
N SER A 158 2.49 3.24 -19.39
CA SER A 158 2.27 4.66 -19.66
C SER A 158 1.25 5.22 -18.67
N LEU A 159 1.59 6.33 -18.02
CA LEU A 159 0.64 7.13 -17.26
C LEU A 159 0.02 8.16 -18.21
N ARG A 160 -1.32 8.18 -18.30
CA ARG A 160 -2.04 9.13 -19.16
C ARG A 160 -3.11 9.86 -18.40
N ASP A 161 -3.35 11.10 -18.78
CA ASP A 161 -4.53 11.85 -18.36
C ASP A 161 -5.76 11.32 -19.09
N ILE A 162 -6.83 10.99 -18.35
CA ILE A 162 -8.01 10.36 -18.96
C ILE A 162 -8.83 11.37 -19.76
N ALA A 163 -8.79 12.66 -19.41
CA ALA A 163 -9.64 13.67 -20.05
C ALA A 163 -9.18 13.98 -21.49
N ASP A 164 -7.87 14.05 -21.72
CA ASP A 164 -7.28 14.42 -23.01
C ASP A 164 -6.43 13.30 -23.65
N ASN A 165 -6.29 12.15 -22.97
CA ASN A 165 -5.46 11.01 -23.38
C ASN A 165 -3.99 11.38 -23.63
N SER A 166 -3.50 12.48 -23.03
CA SER A 166 -2.09 12.87 -23.10
C SER A 166 -1.23 11.94 -22.23
N GLU A 167 -0.07 11.54 -22.76
CA GLU A 167 0.90 10.75 -22.02
C GLU A 167 1.77 11.66 -21.16
N LEU A 168 1.70 11.47 -19.84
CA LEU A 168 2.46 12.26 -18.86
C LEU A 168 3.85 11.67 -18.62
N GLY A 169 4.00 10.36 -18.81
CA GLY A 169 5.27 9.69 -18.64
C GLY A 169 5.16 8.18 -18.75
N LYS A 170 6.32 7.54 -18.72
CA LYS A 170 6.47 6.08 -18.72
C LYS A 170 7.05 5.63 -17.39
N ILE A 171 6.66 4.43 -16.97
CA ILE A 171 7.11 3.78 -15.75
C ILE A 171 7.72 2.45 -16.18
N ASP A 172 9.04 2.36 -16.08
CA ASP A 172 9.73 1.11 -16.33
C ASP A 172 9.82 0.28 -15.04
N VAL A 173 9.36 -0.96 -15.13
CA VAL A 173 9.47 -1.97 -14.08
C VAL A 173 10.60 -2.90 -14.47
N VAL A 174 11.59 -3.03 -13.60
CA VAL A 174 12.71 -3.96 -13.78
C VAL A 174 12.79 -4.86 -12.55
N GLY A 175 12.63 -6.18 -12.75
CA GLY A 175 12.65 -7.15 -11.67
C GLY A 175 11.57 -6.96 -10.61
N GLY A 176 10.38 -6.48 -11.00
CA GLY A 176 9.26 -6.23 -10.09
C GLY A 176 9.44 -5.03 -9.16
N LYS A 177 10.49 -4.23 -9.34
CA LYS A 177 10.68 -2.95 -8.65
C LYS A 177 10.35 -1.80 -9.58
N VAL A 178 9.63 -0.82 -9.05
CA VAL A 178 9.35 0.43 -9.76
C VAL A 178 10.54 1.36 -9.58
N MET A 179 11.08 1.85 -10.68
CA MET A 179 12.31 2.65 -10.69
C MET A 179 12.06 4.15 -10.65
N GLN A 180 10.80 4.60 -10.69
CA GLN A 180 10.48 6.02 -10.89
C GLN A 180 9.34 6.50 -9.98
N SER A 181 9.61 7.56 -9.23
CA SER A 181 8.59 8.35 -8.53
C SER A 181 7.92 9.28 -9.53
N LEU A 182 6.58 9.33 -9.51
CA LEU A 182 5.81 10.20 -10.37
C LEU A 182 5.49 11.50 -9.65
N GLN A 183 6.10 12.58 -10.11
CA GLN A 183 5.72 13.93 -9.70
C GLN A 183 4.70 14.46 -10.70
N ILE A 184 3.43 14.40 -10.31
CA ILE A 184 2.34 14.93 -11.12
C ILE A 184 1.98 16.30 -10.55
N GLU A 185 2.40 17.36 -11.26
CA GLU A 185 2.05 18.74 -10.90
C GLU A 185 0.74 19.12 -11.61
N SER A 186 -0.36 19.15 -10.85
CA SER A 186 -1.65 19.67 -11.32
C SER A 186 -2.20 20.68 -10.33
N GLN A 187 -2.82 21.75 -10.83
CA GLN A 187 -3.47 22.73 -9.95
C GLN A 187 -4.78 22.21 -9.39
N THR A 188 -5.57 21.51 -10.22
CA THR A 188 -6.86 20.92 -9.86
C THR A 188 -6.76 19.40 -9.79
N ALA A 189 -7.74 18.75 -9.15
CA ALA A 189 -7.82 17.30 -9.17
C ALA A 189 -8.08 16.79 -10.60
N ARG A 190 -7.45 15.68 -10.97
CA ARG A 190 -7.59 15.05 -12.29
C ARG A 190 -7.53 13.53 -12.17
N ALA A 191 -8.11 12.85 -13.16
CA ALA A 191 -8.09 11.41 -13.28
C ALA A 191 -6.98 10.95 -14.24
N TYR A 192 -6.23 9.95 -13.82
CA TYR A 192 -5.12 9.36 -14.56
C TYR A 192 -5.32 7.85 -14.69
N GLY A 193 -4.95 7.32 -15.86
CA GLY A 193 -4.93 5.89 -16.14
C GLY A 193 -3.50 5.38 -16.26
N VAL A 194 -3.25 4.20 -15.70
CA VAL A 194 -2.01 3.44 -15.89
C VAL A 194 -2.30 2.33 -16.90
N PHE A 195 -1.62 2.38 -18.04
CA PHE A 195 -1.82 1.45 -19.16
C PHE A 195 -0.57 0.61 -19.38
N ASP A 196 -0.76 -0.67 -19.70
CA ASP A 196 0.33 -1.52 -20.17
C ASP A 196 0.74 -1.19 -21.63
N ASN A 197 1.82 -1.80 -22.10
CA ASN A 197 2.33 -1.64 -23.46
C ASN A 197 1.36 -2.08 -24.58
N ARG A 198 0.30 -2.83 -24.25
CA ARG A 198 -0.77 -3.24 -25.17
C ARG A 198 -2.00 -2.33 -25.05
N ASN A 199 -1.84 -1.18 -24.40
CA ASN A 199 -2.92 -0.24 -24.12
C ASN A 199 -4.03 -0.81 -23.22
N GLY A 200 -3.73 -1.89 -22.49
CA GLY A 200 -4.61 -2.46 -21.49
C GLY A 200 -4.54 -1.65 -20.22
N GLU A 201 -5.65 -1.02 -19.84
CA GLU A 201 -5.74 -0.26 -18.60
C GLU A 201 -5.64 -1.19 -17.38
N LYS A 202 -4.79 -0.84 -16.43
CA LYS A 202 -4.52 -1.63 -15.22
C LYS A 202 -5.02 -0.97 -13.95
N LEU A 203 -4.95 0.35 -13.90
CA LEU A 203 -5.29 1.13 -12.72
C LEU A 203 -5.82 2.49 -13.16
N VAL A 204 -6.89 2.94 -12.52
CA VAL A 204 -7.39 4.30 -12.65
C VAL A 204 -7.37 4.97 -11.29
N ILE A 205 -6.79 6.16 -11.25
CA ILE A 205 -6.63 6.95 -10.04
C ILE A 205 -7.12 8.37 -10.27
N ALA A 206 -7.78 8.95 -9.28
CA ALA A 206 -8.01 10.39 -9.20
C ALA A 206 -7.05 10.97 -8.16
N LEU A 207 -6.25 11.96 -8.57
CA LEU A 207 -5.27 12.59 -7.68
C LEU A 207 -5.71 14.02 -7.35
N PRO A 208 -5.51 14.46 -6.09
CA PRO A 208 -5.73 15.85 -5.73
C PRO A 208 -4.70 16.76 -6.43
N GLY A 209 -5.12 17.96 -6.85
CA GLY A 209 -4.22 18.99 -7.39
C GLY A 209 -3.43 19.70 -6.29
N SER A 210 -2.94 20.92 -6.53
CA SER A 210 -2.37 21.80 -5.50
C SER A 210 -3.41 22.69 -4.82
N GLN A 211 -4.56 22.91 -5.47
CA GLN A 211 -5.69 23.69 -4.96
C GLN A 211 -6.83 22.77 -4.53
N GLN A 212 -7.55 23.16 -3.48
CA GLN A 212 -8.75 22.46 -3.05
C GLN A 212 -9.88 22.77 -4.05
N GLY A 213 -10.58 21.74 -4.51
CA GLY A 213 -11.73 21.90 -5.39
C GLY A 213 -12.96 22.35 -4.61
N GLU A 214 -13.85 23.12 -5.25
CA GLU A 214 -15.11 23.60 -4.67
C GLU A 214 -16.34 22.81 -5.17
N GLU A 215 -16.13 21.70 -5.87
CA GLU A 215 -17.19 20.87 -6.46
C GLU A 215 -17.92 19.99 -5.42
N LEU A 216 -18.50 20.66 -4.42
CA LEU A 216 -19.29 20.03 -3.35
C LEU A 216 -20.56 19.37 -3.90
N LYS A 217 -21.17 19.93 -4.94
CA LYS A 217 -22.39 19.40 -5.55
C LYS A 217 -22.20 19.21 -7.04
N GLY A 218 -22.66 18.08 -7.56
CA GLY A 218 -22.52 17.78 -8.97
C GLY A 218 -23.24 16.52 -9.41
N SER A 219 -23.11 16.26 -10.70
CA SER A 219 -23.51 15.00 -11.31
C SER A 219 -22.56 14.68 -12.45
N GLY A 220 -22.25 13.41 -12.63
CA GLY A 220 -21.26 12.96 -13.60
C GLY A 220 -21.05 11.46 -13.50
N ASN A 221 -20.08 10.96 -14.23
CA ASN A 221 -19.74 9.56 -14.22
C ASN A 221 -18.89 9.20 -12.98
N VAL A 222 -18.47 7.94 -12.82
CA VAL A 222 -17.70 7.53 -11.62
C VAL A 222 -16.32 8.20 -11.52
N LEU A 223 -15.74 8.61 -12.65
CA LEU A 223 -14.47 9.34 -12.69
C LEU A 223 -14.67 10.79 -12.27
N ASP A 224 -15.73 11.45 -12.73
CA ASP A 224 -16.09 12.81 -12.31
C ASP A 224 -16.31 12.85 -10.79
N LEU A 225 -17.05 11.87 -10.26
CA LEU A 225 -17.24 11.70 -8.82
C LEU A 225 -15.91 11.49 -8.08
N ALA A 226 -15.03 10.62 -8.60
CA ALA A 226 -13.73 10.37 -7.97
C ALA A 226 -12.84 11.63 -7.96
N VAL A 227 -12.88 12.43 -9.03
CA VAL A 227 -12.18 13.72 -9.13
C VAL A 227 -12.75 14.73 -8.14
N ALA A 228 -14.08 14.83 -8.03
CA ALA A 228 -14.74 15.70 -7.06
C ALA A 228 -14.35 15.33 -5.62
N ILE A 229 -14.35 14.03 -5.26
CA ILE A 229 -13.91 13.55 -3.94
C ILE A 229 -12.43 13.86 -3.73
N ALA A 230 -11.57 13.56 -4.70
CA ALA A 230 -10.13 13.81 -4.59
C ALA A 230 -9.82 15.30 -4.41
N GLY A 231 -10.50 16.17 -5.17
CA GLY A 231 -10.33 17.62 -5.11
C GLY A 231 -10.84 18.24 -3.82
N THR A 232 -12.02 17.82 -3.37
CA THR A 232 -12.68 18.37 -2.16
C THR A 232 -11.95 17.94 -0.89
N PHE A 233 -11.64 16.65 -0.76
CA PHE A 233 -11.09 16.05 0.45
C PHE A 233 -9.56 15.89 0.44
N ARG A 234 -8.91 16.26 -0.68
CA ARG A 234 -7.45 16.23 -0.83
C ARG A 234 -6.86 14.82 -0.68
N THR A 235 -7.63 13.79 -1.04
CA THR A 235 -7.27 12.38 -0.84
C THR A 235 -7.16 11.67 -2.19
N PRO A 236 -6.07 10.94 -2.49
CA PRO A 236 -5.97 10.12 -3.69
C PRO A 236 -7.01 9.00 -3.69
N ILE A 237 -7.68 8.80 -4.82
CA ILE A 237 -8.75 7.79 -4.98
C ILE A 237 -8.32 6.76 -6.03
N ILE A 238 -8.34 5.48 -5.69
CA ILE A 238 -8.30 4.38 -6.67
C ILE A 238 -9.72 4.05 -7.10
N VAL A 239 -9.99 4.03 -8.41
CA VAL A 239 -11.33 3.76 -8.96
C VAL A 239 -11.43 2.30 -9.40
N ARG A 240 -12.34 1.56 -8.76
CA ARG A 240 -12.68 0.15 -9.05
C ARG A 240 -14.15 0.02 -9.41
N ALA A 241 -14.51 0.53 -10.59
CA ALA A 241 -15.87 0.47 -11.11
C ALA A 241 -15.91 -0.28 -12.44
N LYS A 242 -16.88 -1.21 -12.57
CA LYS A 242 -17.12 -1.97 -13.80
C LYS A 242 -17.83 -1.13 -14.85
N ASP A 243 -18.87 -0.41 -14.44
CA ASP A 243 -19.63 0.51 -15.28
C ASP A 243 -19.18 1.93 -14.97
N ARG A 244 -18.40 2.51 -15.88
CA ARG A 244 -17.85 3.86 -15.70
C ARG A 244 -18.74 4.94 -16.28
N ASP A 245 -19.64 4.60 -17.20
CA ASP A 245 -20.47 5.55 -17.92
C ASP A 245 -21.78 5.85 -17.16
N LYS A 246 -22.10 5.02 -16.15
CA LYS A 246 -23.22 5.29 -15.25
C LYS A 246 -23.08 6.64 -14.57
N LEU A 247 -24.18 7.41 -14.59
CA LEU A 247 -24.25 8.72 -13.96
C LEU A 247 -24.61 8.61 -12.48
N TYR A 248 -23.94 9.43 -11.68
CA TYR A 248 -24.08 9.56 -10.25
C TYR A 248 -24.32 11.04 -9.90
N SER A 249 -24.96 11.30 -8.77
CA SER A 249 -25.12 12.64 -8.22
C SER A 249 -24.50 12.69 -6.84
N TRP A 250 -23.84 13.79 -6.51
CA TRP A 250 -23.23 13.98 -5.20
C TRP A 250 -23.55 15.36 -4.62
N ASP A 251 -23.60 15.39 -3.29
CA ASP A 251 -23.80 16.57 -2.47
C ASP A 251 -22.99 16.38 -1.18
N PHE A 252 -21.75 16.86 -1.21
CA PHE A 252 -20.78 16.79 -0.14
C PHE A 252 -20.79 18.07 0.71
N ASP A 253 -20.44 17.91 1.97
CA ASP A 253 -20.02 19.02 2.83
C ASP A 253 -18.50 18.96 3.02
N THR A 254 -17.87 20.12 3.14
CA THR A 254 -16.46 20.25 3.53
C THR A 254 -16.14 19.58 4.87
N SER A 255 -17.15 19.42 5.74
CA SER A 255 -16.99 18.71 7.02
C SER A 255 -17.26 17.20 6.95
N ASP A 256 -17.66 16.67 5.79
CA ASP A 256 -17.90 15.23 5.66
C ASP A 256 -16.59 14.45 5.85
N ASP A 257 -16.61 13.46 6.75
CA ASP A 257 -15.56 12.46 6.82
C ASP A 257 -15.82 11.32 5.84
N THR A 258 -14.90 10.35 5.75
CA THR A 258 -15.07 9.24 4.81
C THR A 258 -16.27 8.34 5.13
N ALA A 259 -16.70 8.28 6.40
CA ALA A 259 -17.89 7.52 6.78
C ALA A 259 -19.16 8.22 6.24
N ALA A 260 -19.25 9.54 6.40
CA ALA A 260 -20.34 10.34 5.85
C ALA A 260 -20.40 10.26 4.31
N ILE A 261 -19.25 10.34 3.63
CA ILE A 261 -19.17 10.13 2.17
C ILE A 261 -19.69 8.73 1.81
N SER A 262 -19.24 7.69 2.51
CA SER A 262 -19.68 6.31 2.25
C SER A 262 -21.19 6.13 2.42
N THR A 263 -21.79 6.74 3.45
CA THR A 263 -23.24 6.75 3.66
C THR A 263 -23.99 7.43 2.51
N LYS A 264 -23.46 8.53 1.98
CA LYS A 264 -24.06 9.25 0.82
C LYS A 264 -23.93 8.48 -0.49
N LEU A 265 -22.89 7.67 -0.64
CA LEU A 265 -22.62 6.88 -1.85
C LEU A 265 -23.39 5.55 -1.89
N ASN A 266 -23.71 4.95 -0.73
CA ASN A 266 -24.36 3.65 -0.64
C ASN A 266 -25.70 3.55 -1.42
N PRO A 267 -26.63 4.54 -1.37
CA PRO A 267 -27.86 4.50 -2.16
C PRO A 267 -27.66 4.39 -3.68
N GLN A 268 -26.45 4.69 -4.17
CA GLN A 268 -26.09 4.64 -5.59
C GLN A 268 -25.31 3.37 -5.97
N SER A 269 -25.21 2.40 -5.06
CA SER A 269 -24.39 1.18 -5.20
C SER A 269 -22.89 1.44 -5.29
N LEU A 270 -22.43 2.52 -4.65
CA LEU A 270 -21.02 2.86 -4.53
C LEU A 270 -20.56 2.68 -3.07
N SER A 271 -19.30 2.32 -2.89
CA SER A 271 -18.65 2.27 -1.58
C SER A 271 -17.26 2.88 -1.64
N ILE A 272 -16.88 3.60 -0.58
CA ILE A 272 -15.53 4.13 -0.41
C ILE A 272 -14.89 3.53 0.85
N SER A 273 -13.66 3.07 0.74
CA SER A 273 -12.85 2.60 1.87
C SER A 273 -11.51 3.34 1.90
N VAL A 274 -10.97 3.58 3.10
CA VAL A 274 -9.66 4.22 3.28
C VAL A 274 -8.64 3.18 3.68
N ARG A 275 -7.47 3.18 3.03
CA ARG A 275 -6.32 2.36 3.40
C ARG A 275 -5.51 3.03 4.50
N GLU A 276 -4.68 2.23 5.18
CA GLU A 276 -3.76 2.73 6.21
C GLU A 276 -2.76 3.79 5.69
N ASP A 277 -2.42 3.74 4.40
CA ASP A 277 -1.55 4.72 3.73
C ASP A 277 -2.30 5.99 3.28
N GLY A 278 -3.57 6.15 3.67
CA GLY A 278 -4.38 7.33 3.37
C GLY A 278 -4.95 7.37 1.95
N ILE A 279 -4.78 6.32 1.15
CA ILE A 279 -5.39 6.21 -0.18
C ILE A 279 -6.80 5.65 -0.04
N SER A 280 -7.79 6.30 -0.65
CA SER A 280 -9.15 5.77 -0.68
C SER A 280 -9.40 4.91 -1.92
N ILE A 281 -10.28 3.93 -1.80
CA ILE A 281 -10.71 3.05 -2.90
C ILE A 281 -12.21 3.25 -3.09
N LEU A 282 -12.59 3.74 -4.27
CA LEU A 282 -13.98 3.85 -4.70
C LEU A 282 -14.37 2.60 -5.49
N ASN A 283 -15.31 1.81 -4.98
CA ASN A 283 -15.82 0.61 -5.63
C ASN A 283 -17.27 0.84 -6.11
N SER A 284 -17.59 0.32 -7.30
CA SER A 284 -18.98 0.10 -7.70
C SER A 284 -19.34 -1.36 -7.51
N ASN A 285 -20.45 -1.59 -6.78
CA ASN A 285 -21.04 -2.92 -6.64
C ASN A 285 -21.67 -3.38 -7.96
#